data_AF-A0A914WGM0-F1
#
_entry.id   AF-A0A914WGM0-F1
#
_cell.length_a   1.000
_cell.length_b   1.000
_cell.length_c   1.000
_cell.angle_alpha   90.00
_cell.angle_beta   90.00
_cell.angle_gamma   90.00
#
_symmetry.space_group_name_H-M   'P 1'
#
loop_
_entity.id
_entity.type
_entity.pdbx_description
1 polymer ?
#
loop_
_entity_poly.entity_id
_entity_poly.type
_entity_poly.pdbx_seq_one_letter_code
_entity_poly.pdbx_strand_id
1 'polypeptide(L)'
;MPIIQPCSHLFGSSAIHLTNMRFYLSFAVTFAIFSIIDAACHIDGKKYKDGEEWTYKEQFIMSCIGVKPANDPHHHFTWSTKVVACLGENGRRIRIGETVVEGDTEWACTADSNGGNVNLKKKTKIRAAVVGGK
;
A
#
# COMPACT_ATOMS: atom_id res chain seq x y z
N MET A 1 -11.10 -11.70 64.40
CA MET A 1 -11.85 -12.83 65.00
C MET A 1 -12.79 -13.38 63.93
N PRO A 2 -12.94 -14.69 63.69
CA PRO A 2 -12.01 -15.83 63.48
C PRO A 2 -11.76 -16.07 61.95
N ILE A 3 -10.72 -16.78 61.47
CA ILE A 3 -10.59 -18.25 61.24
C ILE A 3 -11.81 -18.80 60.47
N ILE A 4 -11.70 -19.31 59.22
CA ILE A 4 -11.61 -20.75 58.87
C ILE A 4 -11.43 -20.90 57.33
N GLN A 5 -10.27 -21.42 56.89
CA GLN A 5 -10.10 -22.30 55.70
C GLN A 5 -10.70 -23.70 56.01
N PRO A 6 -10.76 -24.75 55.14
CA PRO A 6 -10.46 -24.93 53.69
C PRO A 6 -11.50 -25.87 52.98
N CYS A 7 -11.24 -26.28 51.73
CA CYS A 7 -11.30 -27.71 51.33
C CYS A 7 -10.69 -27.84 49.91
N SER A 8 -9.38 -28.07 49.75
CA SER A 8 -8.67 -29.36 49.73
C SER A 8 -9.17 -30.37 48.70
N HIS A 9 -8.53 -30.40 47.53
CA HIS A 9 -8.16 -31.63 46.81
C HIS A 9 -6.68 -31.46 46.44
N LEU A 10 -5.75 -32.02 47.22
CA LEU A 10 -5.22 -33.38 47.04
C LEU A 10 -5.04 -33.71 45.55
N PHE A 11 -3.85 -33.44 45.02
CA PHE A 11 -2.99 -34.45 44.38
C PHE A 11 -1.58 -33.89 44.31
N GLY A 12 -0.77 -34.24 45.31
CA GLY A 12 0.67 -34.26 45.14
C GLY A 12 1.04 -35.54 44.39
N SER A 13 1.81 -35.41 43.32
CA SER A 13 3.14 -36.01 43.26
C SER A 13 3.76 -35.80 41.88
N SER A 14 4.86 -35.06 41.92
CA SER A 14 6.09 -35.38 41.20
C SER A 14 6.19 -35.00 39.72
N ALA A 15 7.29 -34.29 39.47
CA ALA A 15 8.03 -34.21 38.21
C ALA A 15 7.55 -33.19 37.16
N ILE A 16 7.68 -31.88 37.45
CA ILE A 16 8.09 -30.89 36.43
C ILE A 16 9.02 -29.90 37.13
N HIS A 17 10.25 -30.31 37.38
CA HIS A 17 11.40 -29.89 36.58
C HIS A 17 11.63 -28.37 36.63
N LEU A 18 12.69 -28.01 37.38
CA LEU A 18 13.36 -26.71 37.49
C LEU A 18 13.85 -26.17 36.12
N THR A 19 12.95 -25.97 35.17
CA THR A 19 13.22 -25.33 33.89
C THR A 19 12.09 -24.37 33.64
N ASN A 20 12.34 -23.06 33.80
CA ASN A 20 11.77 -22.02 32.91
C ASN A 20 12.05 -20.57 33.32
N MET A 21 13.06 -20.29 34.15
CA MET A 21 13.59 -18.91 34.27
C MET A 21 14.31 -18.46 32.98
N ARG A 22 14.84 -19.41 32.19
CA ARG A 22 15.43 -19.16 30.86
C ARG A 22 14.40 -18.95 29.74
N PHE A 23 13.18 -19.49 29.90
CA PHE A 23 12.10 -19.30 28.92
C PHE A 23 11.48 -17.91 29.03
N TYR A 24 11.33 -17.37 30.24
CA TYR A 24 10.81 -16.02 30.46
C TYR A 24 11.72 -14.93 29.89
N LEU A 25 13.04 -15.08 30.04
CA LEU A 25 14.04 -14.19 29.43
C LEU A 25 14.03 -14.28 27.89
N SER A 26 13.84 -15.47 27.32
CA SER A 26 13.70 -15.62 25.86
C SER A 26 12.37 -15.09 25.32
N PHE A 27 11.27 -15.15 26.09
CA PHE A 27 9.95 -14.68 25.67
C PHE A 27 9.80 -13.15 25.74
N ALA A 28 10.55 -12.50 26.64
CA ALA A 28 10.61 -11.03 26.73
C ALA A 28 11.44 -10.39 25.61
N VAL A 29 12.49 -11.08 25.13
CA VAL A 29 13.37 -10.58 24.04
C VAL A 29 12.68 -10.62 22.68
N THR A 30 11.74 -11.53 22.44
CA THR A 30 11.00 -11.61 21.16
C THR A 30 9.85 -10.61 21.04
N PHE A 31 9.30 -10.12 22.15
CA PHE A 31 8.19 -9.15 22.14
C PHE A 31 8.63 -7.69 21.90
N ALA A 32 9.92 -7.38 22.03
CA ALA A 32 10.43 -6.00 21.97
C ALA A 32 10.87 -5.51 20.57
N ILE A 33 10.91 -6.38 19.55
CA ILE A 33 11.59 -6.08 18.26
C ILE A 33 10.68 -5.78 17.06
N PHE A 34 9.35 -5.86 17.18
CA PHE A 34 8.46 -5.85 16.00
C PHE A 34 7.49 -4.67 15.86
N SER A 35 7.71 -3.55 16.54
CA SER A 35 7.02 -2.30 16.20
C SER A 35 7.83 -1.50 15.18
N ILE A 36 8.11 -2.11 14.02
CA ILE A 36 8.58 -1.36 12.86
C ILE A 36 7.38 -0.55 12.36
N ILE A 37 7.42 0.76 12.61
CA ILE A 37 6.46 1.73 12.08
C ILE A 37 6.72 1.79 10.57
N ASP A 38 6.07 0.90 9.82
CA ASP A 38 6.16 0.91 8.36
C ASP A 38 5.37 2.12 7.85
N ALA A 39 6.11 3.07 7.29
CA ALA A 39 5.60 4.25 6.63
C ALA A 39 4.79 3.82 5.40
N ALA A 40 3.47 3.76 5.54
CA ALA A 40 2.57 3.27 4.51
C ALA A 40 1.43 4.27 4.23
N CYS A 41 1.12 4.49 2.95
CA CYS A 41 -0.09 5.20 2.53
C CYS A 41 -1.32 4.36 2.85
N HIS A 42 -2.34 4.97 3.46
CA HIS A 42 -3.60 4.30 3.76
C HIS A 42 -4.74 4.83 2.89
N ILE A 43 -5.15 4.07 1.89
CA ILE A 43 -6.13 4.51 0.87
C ILE A 43 -7.18 3.42 0.71
N ASP A 44 -8.46 3.77 0.81
CA ASP A 44 -9.59 2.85 0.62
C ASP A 44 -9.44 1.55 1.46
N GLY A 45 -8.96 1.68 2.71
CA GLY A 45 -8.74 0.54 3.62
C GLY A 45 -7.49 -0.30 3.33
N LYS A 46 -6.75 0.01 2.26
CA LYS A 46 -5.51 -0.68 1.87
C LYS A 46 -4.29 0.10 2.35
N LYS A 47 -3.22 -0.63 2.67
CA LYS A 47 -1.92 -0.07 3.03
C LYS A 47 -0.94 -0.30 1.88
N TYR A 48 -0.31 0.77 1.42
CA TYR A 48 0.70 0.74 0.37
C TYR A 48 2.02 1.27 0.91
N LYS A 49 3.13 0.65 0.58
CA LYS A 49 4.46 1.12 1.00
C LYS A 49 4.87 2.39 0.26
N ASP A 50 5.80 3.15 0.82
CA ASP A 50 6.44 4.25 0.10
C ASP A 50 7.03 3.79 -1.25
N GLY A 51 6.68 4.50 -2.32
CA GLY A 51 7.04 4.16 -3.70
C GLY A 51 6.22 3.03 -4.33
N GLU A 52 5.35 2.35 -3.57
CA GLU A 52 4.53 1.26 -4.11
C GLU A 52 3.53 1.80 -5.12
N GLU A 53 3.40 1.08 -6.24
CA GLU A 53 2.56 1.46 -7.38
C GLU A 53 1.42 0.47 -7.55
N TRP A 54 0.23 0.98 -7.85
CA TRP A 54 -0.93 0.15 -8.14
C TRP A 54 -1.76 0.72 -9.28
N THR A 55 -2.49 -0.17 -9.94
CA THR A 55 -3.45 0.21 -10.97
C THR A 55 -4.74 0.71 -10.34
N TYR A 56 -5.15 1.91 -10.73
CA TYR A 56 -6.40 2.55 -10.32
C TYR A 56 -7.31 2.73 -11.53
N LYS A 57 -8.55 2.22 -11.42
CA LYS A 57 -9.57 2.25 -12.49
C LYS A 57 -9.09 1.72 -13.84
N GLU A 58 -8.14 0.78 -13.84
CA GLU A 58 -7.59 0.12 -15.05
C GLU A 58 -6.92 1.07 -16.08
N GLN A 59 -6.82 2.36 -15.78
CA GLN A 59 -6.35 3.39 -16.71
C GLN A 59 -5.21 4.24 -16.13
N PHE A 60 -5.02 4.22 -14.82
CA PHE A 60 -4.02 5.05 -14.13
C PHE A 60 -3.14 4.18 -13.24
N ILE A 61 -1.86 4.50 -13.21
CA ILE A 61 -0.91 3.96 -12.22
C ILE A 61 -0.72 5.03 -11.16
N MET A 62 -1.11 4.72 -9.93
CA MET A 62 -0.90 5.57 -8.77
C MET A 62 0.31 5.08 -7.98
N SER A 63 1.00 6.01 -7.31
CA SER A 63 2.13 5.72 -6.43
C SER A 63 1.94 6.39 -5.08
N CYS A 64 2.39 5.70 -4.02
CA CYS A 64 2.44 6.22 -2.66
C CYS A 64 3.71 7.05 -2.47
N ILE A 65 3.56 8.29 -2.02
CA ILE A 65 4.67 9.21 -1.73
C ILE A 65 4.65 9.52 -0.24
N GLY A 66 5.56 8.90 0.50
CA GLY A 66 5.77 9.11 1.91
C GLY A 66 6.68 10.30 2.18
N VAL A 67 6.17 11.28 2.93
CA VAL A 67 6.92 12.45 3.38
C VAL A 67 7.26 12.27 4.85
N LYS A 68 8.54 11.97 5.12
CA LYS A 68 9.10 11.94 6.48
C LYS A 68 9.68 13.33 6.80
N PRO A 69 9.18 14.05 7.81
CA PRO A 69 9.80 15.30 8.22
C PRO A 69 11.18 14.98 8.83
N ALA A 70 12.21 15.58 8.26
CA ALA A 70 13.61 15.28 8.61
C ALA A 70 14.02 15.75 10.01
N ASN A 71 13.28 16.70 10.61
CA ASN A 71 13.71 17.42 11.81
C ASN A 71 12.90 17.10 13.07
N ASP A 72 11.92 16.20 13.00
CA ASP A 72 11.09 15.83 14.16
C ASP A 72 10.77 14.32 14.14
N PRO A 73 11.45 13.49 14.95
CA PRO A 73 11.18 12.06 15.03
C PRO A 73 9.82 11.75 15.68
N HIS A 74 9.20 12.72 16.34
CA HIS A 74 7.86 12.61 16.92
C HIS A 74 6.75 13.06 15.97
N HIS A 75 7.09 13.54 14.77
CA HIS A 75 6.06 13.92 13.82
C HIS A 75 5.42 12.70 13.16
N HIS A 76 4.12 12.80 12.92
CA HIS A 76 3.37 11.79 12.20
C HIS A 76 3.86 11.72 10.74
N PHE A 77 4.06 10.50 10.25
CA PHE A 77 4.30 10.21 8.84
C PHE A 77 3.17 10.81 7.99
N THR A 78 3.51 11.77 7.11
CA THR A 78 2.56 12.34 6.16
C THR A 78 2.73 11.63 4.83
N TRP A 79 1.63 11.30 4.17
CA TRP A 79 1.68 10.64 2.87
C TRP A 79 0.76 11.31 1.87
N SER A 80 1.11 11.20 0.59
CA SER A 80 0.30 11.65 -0.53
C SER A 80 0.32 10.61 -1.64
N THR A 81 -0.63 10.69 -2.55
CA THR A 81 -0.76 9.73 -3.65
C THR A 81 -0.78 10.50 -4.94
N LYS A 82 -0.02 10.00 -5.92
CA LYS A 82 0.15 10.68 -7.19
C LYS A 82 -0.02 9.71 -8.33
N VAL A 83 -0.72 10.14 -9.38
CA VAL A 83 -0.70 9.43 -10.66
C VAL A 83 0.69 9.60 -11.26
N VAL A 84 1.34 8.49 -11.60
CA VAL A 84 2.71 8.44 -12.13
C VAL A 84 2.77 7.98 -13.58
N ALA A 85 1.71 7.33 -14.07
CA ALA A 85 1.55 6.93 -15.47
C ALA A 85 0.08 6.64 -15.79
N CYS A 86 -0.23 6.58 -17.08
CA CYS A 86 -1.49 6.04 -17.60
C CYS A 86 -1.26 4.62 -18.15
N LEU A 87 -2.35 3.88 -18.33
CA LEU A 87 -2.35 2.57 -18.98
C LEU A 87 -3.10 2.66 -20.32
N GLY A 88 -2.45 2.20 -21.39
CA GLY A 88 -3.09 1.94 -22.67
C GLY A 88 -4.00 0.71 -22.60
N GLU A 89 -4.77 0.48 -23.67
CA GLU A 89 -5.78 -0.59 -23.72
C GLU A 89 -5.17 -2.00 -23.66
N ASN A 90 -3.92 -2.15 -24.09
CA ASN A 90 -3.14 -3.39 -23.97
C ASN A 90 -2.41 -3.52 -22.62
N GLY A 91 -2.65 -2.62 -21.66
CA GLY A 91 -1.94 -2.56 -20.38
C GLY A 91 -0.54 -1.94 -20.47
N ARG A 92 -0.17 -1.33 -21.60
CA ARG A 92 1.11 -0.62 -21.74
C ARG A 92 1.14 0.60 -20.83
N ARG A 93 2.22 0.73 -20.07
CA ARG A 93 2.51 1.91 -19.26
C ARG A 93 2.92 3.09 -20.14
N ILE A 94 2.19 4.20 -20.03
CA ILE A 94 2.42 5.46 -20.75
C ILE A 94 2.79 6.53 -19.73
N ARG A 95 4.01 7.08 -19.82
CA ARG A 95 4.49 8.10 -18.86
C ARG A 95 3.72 9.42 -19.02
N ILE A 96 3.68 10.23 -17.97
CA ILE A 96 3.10 11.58 -18.06
C ILE A 96 3.93 12.41 -19.05
N GLY A 97 3.23 13.07 -19.98
CA GLY A 97 3.81 13.80 -21.11
C GLY A 97 4.14 12.91 -22.32
N GLU A 98 3.97 11.59 -22.22
CA GLU A 98 4.24 10.66 -23.31
C GLU A 98 2.98 10.46 -24.18
N THR A 99 3.24 10.30 -25.47
CA THR A 99 2.26 9.89 -26.47
C THR A 99 2.75 8.63 -27.16
N VAL A 100 1.92 7.60 -27.22
CA VAL A 100 2.23 6.32 -27.86
C VAL A 100 1.15 5.98 -28.88
N VAL A 101 1.54 5.25 -29.92
CA VAL A 101 0.59 4.72 -30.92
C VAL A 101 0.49 3.21 -30.74
N GLU A 102 -0.74 2.72 -30.60
CA GLU A 102 -1.10 1.33 -30.42
C GLU A 102 -2.14 0.95 -31.50
N GLY A 103 -1.67 0.26 -32.55
CA GLY A 103 -2.48 -0.01 -33.74
C GLY A 103 -2.90 1.28 -34.43
N ASP A 104 -4.21 1.47 -34.61
CA ASP A 104 -4.82 2.69 -35.18
C ASP A 104 -5.15 3.76 -34.13
N THR A 105 -4.77 3.56 -32.87
CA THR A 105 -5.09 4.48 -31.77
C THR A 105 -3.83 5.14 -31.22
N GLU A 106 -3.84 6.46 -31.14
CA GLU A 106 -2.87 7.26 -30.42
C GLU A 106 -3.38 7.54 -28.99
N TRP A 107 -2.54 7.26 -28.00
CA TRP A 107 -2.79 7.48 -26.58
C TRP A 107 -1.82 8.52 -26.04
N ALA A 108 -2.32 9.55 -25.38
CA ALA A 108 -1.50 10.58 -24.75
C ALA A 108 -1.85 10.72 -23.26
N CYS A 109 -0.85 10.55 -22.39
CA CYS A 109 -1.01 10.74 -20.96
C CYS A 109 -0.57 12.16 -20.60
N THR A 110 -1.51 13.06 -20.33
CA THR A 110 -1.24 14.49 -20.11
C THR A 110 -1.56 14.89 -18.69
N ALA A 111 -0.72 15.72 -18.07
CA ALA A 111 -1.04 16.36 -16.80
C ALA A 111 -1.43 17.82 -17.04
N ASP A 112 -2.27 18.35 -16.15
CA ASP A 112 -2.59 19.77 -16.10
C ASP A 112 -1.34 20.60 -15.74
N SER A 113 -1.40 21.92 -15.94
CA SER A 113 -0.28 22.85 -15.74
C SER A 113 0.29 22.79 -14.32
N ASN A 114 -0.56 22.45 -13.35
CA ASN A 114 -0.18 22.30 -11.94
C ASN A 114 0.23 20.86 -11.56
N GLY A 115 0.25 19.92 -12.51
CA GLY A 115 0.63 18.52 -12.30
C GLY A 115 -0.32 17.70 -11.41
N GLY A 116 -1.44 18.29 -10.98
CA GLY A 116 -2.38 17.68 -10.03
C GLY A 116 -3.41 16.75 -10.68
N ASN A 117 -3.88 17.08 -11.89
CA ASN A 117 -4.83 16.25 -12.63
C ASN A 117 -4.13 15.60 -13.81
N VAL A 118 -4.22 14.27 -13.93
CA VAL A 118 -3.71 13.50 -15.07
C VAL A 118 -4.89 12.99 -15.88
N ASN A 119 -4.79 13.11 -17.21
CA ASN A 119 -5.82 12.73 -18.15
C ASN A 119 -5.23 11.90 -19.29
N LEU A 120 -5.91 10.80 -19.62
CA LEU A 120 -5.57 9.90 -20.72
C LEU A 120 -6.44 10.24 -21.94
N LYS A 121 -5.81 10.74 -23.01
CA LYS A 121 -6.49 11.11 -24.26
C LYS A 121 -6.33 9.98 -25.28
N LYS A 122 -7.45 9.52 -25.85
CA LYS A 122 -7.52 8.53 -26.93
C LYS A 122 -7.84 9.23 -28.25
N LYS A 123 -7.07 8.95 -29.30
CA LYS A 123 -7.31 9.45 -30.66
C LYS A 123 -7.17 8.31 -31.66
N THR A 124 -8.29 7.79 -32.15
CA THR A 124 -8.30 6.76 -33.19
C THR A 124 -8.21 7.40 -34.57
N LYS A 125 -7.36 6.87 -35.45
CA LYS A 125 -7.37 7.19 -36.87
C LYS A 125 -8.64 6.59 -37.47
N ILE A 126 -9.72 7.36 -37.50
CA ILE A 126 -10.92 6.96 -38.23
C ILE A 126 -10.56 7.03 -39.71
N ARG A 127 -10.34 5.88 -40.34
CA ARG A 127 -10.43 5.80 -41.80
C ARG A 127 -11.87 6.11 -42.13
N ALA A 128 -12.13 7.27 -42.74
CA ALA A 128 -13.45 7.63 -43.21
C ALA A 128 -13.94 6.52 -44.15
N ALA A 129 -14.79 5.63 -43.64
CA ALA A 129 -15.65 4.83 -44.47
C ALA A 129 -16.61 5.85 -45.12
N VAL A 130 -16.43 6.11 -46.41
CA VAL A 130 -17.41 6.84 -47.20
C VAL A 130 -18.71 6.04 -47.13
N VAL A 131 -19.59 6.36 -46.19
CA VAL A 131 -20.96 5.85 -46.18
C VAL A 131 -21.69 6.65 -47.26
N GLY A 132 -21.57 6.17 -48.50
CA GLY A 132 -22.39 6.61 -49.61
C GLY A 132 -23.84 6.20 -49.33
N GLY A 133 -24.62 7.12 -48.79
CA GLY A 133 -26.08 7.02 -48.78
C GLY A 133 -26.59 7.39 -50.17
N LYS A 134 -27.27 6.44 -50.82
CA LYS A 134 -28.02 6.63 -52.07
C LYS A 134 -29.20 7.56 -51.87
#